data_AF-A0A0S3S8L6-F1
#
_entry.id   AF-A0A0S3S8L6-F1
#
_cell.length_a   1.000
_cell.length_b   1.000
_cell.length_c   1.000
_cell.angle_alpha   90.00
_cell.angle_beta   90.00
_cell.angle_gamma   90.00
#
_symmetry.space_group_name_H-M   'P 1'
#
loop_
_entity.id
_entity.type
_entity.pdbx_description
1 polymer ?
#
loop_
_entity_poly.entity_id
_entity_poly.type
_entity_poly.pdbx_seq_one_letter_code
_entity_poly.pdbx_strand_id
1 'polypeptide(L)'
;MNEKEAWDFIKGFDKSDLNNLLFDEFNVNYNTLEPIFRQGSCLLKTVVEDVVKYTDNGAPIKRHRRKIIPVHSKKIAGKRFWNEHILLLKELGGFIEEINNVTPEYVRSFEFDSKLMPSTWIVVRIDGCHFHIFSEVHEFVKPNDDRALNLMNLCAVAVLEKFWEDIVFAYGVSDEYSFIIKKTCNLYQRRANKMVSAIVSFFTSTYVMRWNEFFPQSELKYPPSFDGRAVCYPSTEILRDYLSWRQVDCHINNQYNSCFWKLVASGKSKREAQNSLKGG
;
A
#
# COMPACT_ATOMS: atom_id res chain seq x y z
N MET A 1 -23.89 -6.99 28.28
CA MET A 1 -24.28 -6.23 27.08
C MET A 1 -23.35 -6.65 25.95
N ASN A 2 -23.90 -7.18 24.86
CA ASN A 2 -23.12 -7.46 23.64
C ASN A 2 -22.94 -6.18 22.79
N GLU A 3 -22.14 -6.25 21.72
CA GLU A 3 -21.82 -5.08 20.88
C GLU A 3 -23.07 -4.38 20.34
N LYS A 4 -24.06 -5.16 19.87
CA LYS A 4 -25.28 -4.61 19.30
C LYS A 4 -26.15 -3.92 20.35
N GLU A 5 -26.32 -4.56 21.50
CA GLU A 5 -27.04 -3.98 22.64
C GLU A 5 -26.38 -2.69 23.13
N ALA A 6 -25.04 -2.65 23.16
CA ALA A 6 -24.30 -1.45 23.52
C ALA A 6 -24.49 -0.33 22.53
N TRP A 7 -24.45 -0.64 21.23
CA TRP A 7 -24.68 0.33 20.18
C TRP A 7 -26.09 0.90 20.25
N ASP A 8 -27.11 0.05 20.38
CA ASP A 8 -28.51 0.46 20.48
C ASP A 8 -28.78 1.26 21.77
N PHE A 9 -28.08 0.98 22.88
CA PHE A 9 -28.21 1.72 24.13
C PHE A 9 -27.70 3.17 24.02
N ILE A 10 -26.52 3.37 23.43
CA ILE A 10 -25.94 4.72 23.27
C ILE A 10 -26.48 5.44 22.04
N LYS A 11 -27.30 4.76 21.22
CA LYS A 11 -27.85 5.32 20.00
C LYS A 11 -28.77 6.49 20.32
N GLY A 12 -28.40 7.68 19.84
CA GLY A 12 -29.16 8.91 20.04
C GLY A 12 -28.66 9.77 21.20
N PHE A 13 -27.65 9.31 21.95
CA PHE A 13 -26.96 10.12 22.94
C PHE A 13 -26.19 11.23 22.21
N ASP A 14 -26.27 12.46 22.74
CA ASP A 14 -25.44 13.55 22.27
C ASP A 14 -24.04 13.52 22.93
N LYS A 15 -23.19 14.50 22.61
CA LYS A 15 -21.84 14.57 23.16
C LYS A 15 -21.83 14.72 24.68
N SER A 16 -22.80 15.44 25.26
CA SER A 16 -22.90 15.62 26.70
C SER A 16 -23.33 14.32 27.37
N ASP A 17 -24.35 13.66 26.83
CA ASP A 17 -24.85 12.38 27.33
C ASP A 17 -23.73 11.33 27.37
N LEU A 18 -22.93 11.24 26.31
CA LEU A 18 -21.79 10.32 26.25
C LEU A 18 -20.70 10.65 27.27
N ASN A 19 -20.41 11.94 27.53
CA ASN A 19 -19.42 12.33 28.54
C ASN A 19 -19.92 12.02 29.96
N ASN A 20 -21.20 12.24 30.22
CA ASN A 20 -21.81 11.92 31.51
C ASN A 20 -21.81 10.41 31.72
N LEU A 21 -22.19 9.62 30.71
CA LEU A 21 -22.12 8.15 30.77
C LEU A 21 -20.70 7.67 31.09
N LEU A 22 -19.68 8.24 30.43
CA LEU A 22 -18.28 7.91 30.72
C LEU A 22 -17.88 8.24 32.17
N PHE A 23 -18.29 9.39 32.67
CA PHE A 23 -17.91 9.85 34.01
C PHE A 23 -18.70 9.14 35.12
N ASP A 24 -20.02 9.09 35.01
CA ASP A 24 -20.91 8.60 36.08
C ASP A 24 -20.86 7.08 36.21
N GLU A 25 -20.95 6.35 35.09
CA GLU A 25 -21.01 4.88 35.11
C GLU A 25 -19.63 4.22 35.11
N PHE A 26 -18.64 4.86 34.46
CA PHE A 26 -17.32 4.26 34.25
C PHE A 26 -16.18 5.01 34.95
N ASN A 27 -16.45 6.13 35.63
CA ASN A 27 -15.44 6.97 36.28
C ASN A 27 -14.30 7.40 35.33
N VAL A 28 -14.62 7.57 34.05
CA VAL A 28 -13.70 8.01 33.00
C VAL A 28 -13.93 9.49 32.70
N ASN A 29 -12.97 10.32 33.10
CA ASN A 29 -12.94 11.70 32.63
C ASN A 29 -12.33 11.75 31.21
N TYR A 30 -13.19 11.81 30.19
CA TYR A 30 -12.75 11.88 28.79
C TYR A 30 -11.74 13.01 28.56
N ASN A 31 -11.93 14.19 29.17
CA ASN A 31 -11.08 15.34 28.89
C ASN A 31 -9.63 15.21 29.41
N THR A 32 -9.37 14.28 30.32
CA THR A 32 -8.03 14.00 30.84
C THR A 32 -7.30 12.88 30.10
N LEU A 33 -7.96 12.18 29.18
CA LEU A 33 -7.31 11.15 28.36
C LEU A 33 -6.19 11.76 27.50
N GLU A 34 -5.18 10.97 27.20
CA GLU A 34 -4.08 11.40 26.33
C GLU A 34 -4.62 11.89 24.97
N PRO A 35 -4.05 12.95 24.40
CA PRO A 35 -4.50 13.50 23.13
C PRO A 35 -4.57 12.49 21.97
N ILE A 36 -3.68 11.48 21.96
CA ILE A 36 -3.66 10.43 20.95
C ILE A 36 -4.99 9.67 20.86
N PHE A 37 -5.67 9.46 21.99
CA PHE A 37 -6.96 8.75 22.05
C PHE A 37 -8.16 9.63 21.69
N ARG A 38 -7.99 10.95 21.71
CA ARG A 38 -9.10 11.91 21.54
C ARG A 38 -9.06 12.70 20.25
N GLN A 39 -7.86 12.96 19.76
CA GLN A 39 -7.57 13.88 18.66
C GLN A 39 -6.70 13.23 17.58
N GLY A 40 -6.24 11.99 17.81
CA GLY A 40 -5.36 11.26 16.92
C GLY A 40 -3.92 11.75 16.93
N SER A 41 -3.18 11.37 15.88
CA SER A 41 -1.75 11.64 15.71
C SER A 41 -1.49 12.43 14.45
N CYS A 42 -0.70 13.50 14.54
CA CYS A 42 -0.15 14.21 13.40
C CYS A 42 1.34 13.85 13.26
N LEU A 43 1.83 13.63 12.04
CA LEU A 43 3.25 13.44 11.77
C LEU A 43 3.77 14.62 10.95
N LEU A 44 4.77 15.33 11.47
CA LEU A 44 5.31 16.52 10.83
C LEU A 44 6.75 16.30 10.40
N LYS A 45 7.01 16.62 9.13
CA LYS A 45 8.39 16.84 8.67
C LYS A 45 8.89 18.13 9.31
N THR A 46 10.09 18.10 9.88
CA THR A 46 10.75 19.27 10.44
C THR A 46 12.25 19.23 10.15
N VAL A 47 12.94 20.34 10.40
CA VAL A 47 14.39 20.43 10.37
C VAL A 47 14.85 20.83 11.76
N VAL A 48 15.70 20.01 12.37
CA VAL A 48 16.29 20.32 13.68
C VAL A 48 17.79 20.44 13.56
N GLU A 49 18.39 21.29 14.39
CA GLU A 49 19.84 21.31 14.59
C GLU A 49 20.25 20.13 15.47
N ASP A 50 20.98 19.18 14.92
CA ASP A 50 21.61 18.10 15.67
C ASP A 50 23.11 18.38 15.82
N VAL A 51 23.66 18.20 17.02
CA VAL A 51 25.11 18.15 17.22
C VAL A 51 25.62 16.83 16.67
N VAL A 52 26.43 16.88 15.62
CA VAL A 52 26.92 15.67 14.93
C VAL A 52 28.29 15.25 15.45
N LYS A 53 29.11 16.21 15.86
CA LYS A 53 30.45 16.01 16.42
C LYS A 53 30.80 17.16 17.35
N TYR A 54 31.85 17.01 18.13
CA TYR A 54 32.50 18.12 18.83
C TYR A 54 33.87 18.37 18.18
N THR A 55 34.31 19.62 18.14
CA THR A 55 35.69 19.97 17.77
C THR A 55 36.66 19.56 18.87
N ASP A 56 37.96 19.54 18.59
CA ASP A 56 39.01 19.21 19.58
C ASP A 56 39.00 20.17 20.78
N ASN A 57 38.45 21.38 20.62
CA ASN A 57 38.24 22.37 21.68
C ASN A 57 36.88 22.23 22.40
N GLY A 58 36.15 21.14 22.16
CA GLY A 58 34.85 20.87 22.78
C GLY A 58 33.66 21.65 22.21
N ALA A 59 33.81 22.36 21.10
CA ALA A 59 32.69 23.12 20.51
C ALA A 59 31.79 22.20 19.66
N PRO A 60 30.45 22.27 19.81
CA PRO A 60 29.54 21.40 19.07
C PRO A 60 29.45 21.80 17.58
N ILE A 61 29.69 20.83 16.70
CA ILE A 61 29.43 20.94 15.25
C ILE A 61 27.98 20.55 14.99
N LYS A 62 27.15 21.58 14.76
CA LYS A 62 25.72 21.40 14.46
C LYS A 62 25.50 21.20 12.97
N ARG A 63 24.57 20.31 12.61
CA ARG A 63 24.01 20.22 11.26
C ARG A 63 22.50 20.15 11.33
N HIS A 64 21.86 20.79 10.35
CA HIS A 64 20.44 20.68 10.13
C HIS A 64 20.11 19.31 9.56
N ARG A 65 19.23 18.56 10.25
CA ARG A 65 18.75 17.25 9.80
C ARG A 65 17.23 17.25 9.67
N ARG A 66 16.74 16.61 8.61
CA ARG A 66 15.31 16.34 8.43
C ARG A 66 14.89 15.27 9.44
N LYS A 67 13.81 15.54 10.18
CA LYS A 67 13.18 14.57 11.09
C LYS A 67 11.67 14.52 10.83
N ILE A 68 11.06 13.41 11.21
CA ILE A 68 9.61 13.26 11.29
C ILE A 68 9.29 13.14 12.78
N ILE A 69 8.46 14.05 13.29
CA ILE A 69 8.07 14.07 14.72
C ILE A 69 6.56 13.84 14.85
N PRO A 70 6.10 13.04 15.83
CA PRO A 70 4.71 12.99 16.21
C PRO A 70 4.32 14.27 16.96
N VAL A 71 3.17 14.83 16.62
CA VAL A 71 2.57 15.99 17.27
C VAL A 71 1.10 15.69 17.53
N HIS A 72 0.61 16.13 18.69
CA HIS A 72 -0.80 16.05 19.03
C HIS A 72 -1.35 17.46 19.20
N SER A 73 -2.41 17.76 18.47
CA SER A 73 -3.10 19.06 18.52
C SER A 73 -4.53 18.86 18.96
N LYS A 74 -5.03 19.77 19.81
CA LYS A 74 -6.46 19.79 20.21
C LYS A 74 -7.38 20.25 19.07
N LYS A 75 -6.84 20.94 18.05
CA LYS A 75 -7.62 21.47 16.92
C LYS A 75 -6.72 21.55 15.68
N ILE A 76 -6.58 20.44 14.95
CA ILE A 76 -5.77 20.39 13.73
C ILE A 76 -6.27 21.37 12.65
N ALA A 77 -7.58 21.66 12.61
CA ALA A 77 -8.16 22.62 11.67
C ALA A 77 -7.90 24.10 12.03
N GLY A 78 -7.33 24.39 13.22
CA GLY A 78 -7.04 25.75 13.64
C GLY A 78 -5.80 26.30 12.94
N LYS A 79 -5.81 27.59 12.57
CA LYS A 79 -4.72 28.20 11.80
C LYS A 79 -3.36 28.15 12.51
N ARG A 80 -3.39 28.21 13.85
CA ARG A 80 -2.20 28.14 14.71
C ARG A 80 -1.38 26.87 14.43
N PHE A 81 -2.05 25.72 14.30
CA PHE A 81 -1.38 24.45 14.03
C PHE A 81 -0.58 24.53 12.72
N TRP A 82 -1.19 24.97 11.63
CA TRP A 82 -0.53 25.04 10.33
C TRP A 82 0.57 26.11 10.27
N ASN A 83 0.35 27.27 10.90
CA ASN A 83 1.27 28.40 10.82
C ASN A 83 2.50 28.27 11.73
N GLU A 84 2.41 27.56 12.87
CA GLU A 84 3.55 27.37 13.78
C GLU A 84 4.59 26.37 13.26
N HIS A 85 4.25 25.57 12.26
CA HIS A 85 5.13 24.55 11.70
C HIS A 85 5.78 25.04 10.41
N ILE A 86 7.05 25.46 10.49
CA ILE A 86 7.80 26.11 9.40
C ILE A 86 7.67 25.40 8.05
N LEU A 87 7.79 24.07 8.01
CA LEU A 87 7.68 23.33 6.75
C LEU A 87 6.24 23.30 6.23
N LEU A 88 5.23 23.21 7.08
CA LEU A 88 3.83 23.29 6.65
C LEU A 88 3.49 24.69 6.13
N LEU A 89 3.88 25.73 6.87
CA LEU A 89 3.71 27.13 6.47
C LEU A 89 4.36 27.43 5.11
N LYS A 90 5.54 26.85 4.86
CA LYS A 90 6.25 27.02 3.59
C LYS A 90 5.54 26.32 2.42
N GLU A 91 5.06 25.09 2.63
CA GLU A 91 4.49 24.27 1.54
C GLU A 91 3.01 24.62 1.26
N LEU A 92 2.24 24.94 2.29
CA LEU A 92 0.79 25.16 2.19
C LEU A 92 0.41 26.64 2.29
N GLY A 93 1.37 27.51 2.61
CA GLY A 93 1.11 28.92 2.89
C GLY A 93 0.53 29.15 4.29
N GLY A 94 0.32 30.43 4.61
CA GLY A 94 -0.27 30.84 5.88
C GLY A 94 -1.79 30.86 5.84
N PHE A 95 -2.43 30.31 6.86
CA PHE A 95 -3.87 30.36 7.04
C PHE A 95 -4.23 31.60 7.87
N ILE A 96 -5.04 32.51 7.30
CA ILE A 96 -5.38 33.79 7.93
C ILE A 96 -6.67 33.64 8.77
N GLU A 97 -7.65 32.95 8.21
CA GLU A 97 -8.97 32.73 8.79
C GLU A 97 -9.06 31.42 9.57
N GLU A 98 -9.94 31.36 10.56
CA GLU A 98 -10.29 30.11 11.23
C GLU A 98 -11.34 29.36 10.40
N ILE A 99 -11.23 28.04 10.36
CA ILE A 99 -12.22 27.20 9.70
C ILE A 99 -13.44 27.07 10.63
N ASN A 100 -14.63 27.40 10.11
CA ASN A 100 -15.93 27.18 10.77
C ASN A 100 -16.34 25.69 10.70
N ASN A 101 -17.52 25.34 11.21
CA ASN A 101 -18.03 23.98 11.09
C ASN A 101 -18.16 23.59 9.60
N VAL A 102 -17.43 22.56 9.19
CA VAL A 102 -17.49 22.00 7.84
C VAL A 102 -18.57 20.92 7.81
N THR A 103 -19.47 20.97 6.82
CA THR A 103 -20.44 19.91 6.61
C THR A 103 -19.74 18.67 6.03
N PRO A 104 -19.90 17.47 6.62
CA PRO A 104 -19.28 16.26 6.10
C PRO A 104 -19.63 15.97 4.63
N GLU A 105 -20.84 16.34 4.20
CA GLU A 105 -21.33 16.17 2.83
C GLU A 105 -20.50 16.97 1.83
N TYR A 106 -20.10 18.20 2.18
CA TYR A 106 -19.24 19.02 1.32
C TYR A 106 -17.89 18.33 1.09
N VAL A 107 -17.25 17.85 2.15
CA VAL A 107 -15.93 17.17 2.04
C VAL A 107 -16.07 15.87 1.26
N ARG A 108 -17.11 15.07 1.53
CA ARG A 108 -17.38 13.83 0.81
C ARG A 108 -17.66 14.04 -0.67
N SER A 109 -18.13 15.22 -1.09
CA SER A 109 -18.38 15.51 -2.51
C SER A 109 -17.12 15.49 -3.38
N PHE A 110 -15.93 15.64 -2.77
CA PHE A 110 -14.64 15.52 -3.46
C PHE A 110 -14.15 14.07 -3.59
N GLU A 111 -14.81 13.09 -2.95
CA GLU A 111 -14.44 11.69 -3.09
C GLU A 111 -14.83 11.18 -4.49
N PHE A 112 -13.83 10.73 -5.27
CA PHE A 112 -14.07 10.10 -6.55
C PHE A 112 -14.37 8.61 -6.37
N ASP A 113 -15.59 8.19 -6.71
CA ASP A 113 -16.01 6.78 -6.65
C ASP A 113 -16.10 6.16 -8.05
N SER A 114 -15.02 5.52 -8.51
CA SER A 114 -15.00 4.81 -9.80
C SER A 114 -15.59 3.41 -9.66
N LYS A 115 -16.81 3.25 -10.19
CA LYS A 115 -17.47 1.95 -10.31
C LYS A 115 -17.16 1.30 -11.64
N LEU A 116 -16.69 0.05 -11.58
CA LEU A 116 -16.43 -0.77 -12.75
C LEU A 116 -17.75 -1.15 -13.42
N MET A 117 -17.73 -1.19 -14.76
CA MET A 117 -18.90 -1.47 -15.58
C MET A 117 -19.62 -2.76 -15.12
N PRO A 118 -20.95 -2.77 -14.94
CA PRO A 118 -21.69 -4.00 -14.62
C PRO A 118 -21.58 -5.06 -15.72
N SER A 119 -21.77 -6.33 -15.35
CA SER A 119 -21.83 -7.46 -16.29
C SER A 119 -20.57 -7.70 -17.14
N THR A 120 -19.45 -7.10 -16.76
CA THR A 120 -18.13 -7.35 -17.35
C THR A 120 -17.27 -8.19 -16.41
N TRP A 121 -16.42 -9.04 -16.98
CA TRP A 121 -15.32 -9.64 -16.24
C TRP A 121 -14.41 -8.53 -15.71
N ILE A 122 -13.90 -8.69 -14.50
CA ILE A 122 -12.90 -7.77 -13.95
C ILE A 122 -11.60 -8.55 -13.83
N VAL A 123 -10.52 -7.98 -14.35
CA VAL A 123 -9.17 -8.45 -14.05
C VAL A 123 -8.51 -7.44 -13.14
N VAL A 124 -8.14 -7.89 -11.94
CA VAL A 124 -7.22 -7.15 -11.08
C VAL A 124 -5.83 -7.70 -11.30
N ARG A 125 -4.97 -6.91 -11.93
CA ARG A 125 -3.56 -7.25 -12.11
C ARG A 125 -2.73 -6.50 -11.08
N ILE A 126 -1.85 -7.22 -10.41
CA ILE A 126 -0.84 -6.69 -9.49
C ILE A 126 0.56 -6.86 -10.09
N ASP A 127 1.47 -5.95 -9.77
CA ASP A 127 2.83 -5.90 -10.32
C ASP A 127 3.83 -5.44 -9.25
N GLY A 128 4.99 -6.10 -9.17
CA GLY A 128 6.03 -5.79 -8.20
C GLY A 128 6.68 -4.42 -8.45
N CYS A 129 6.53 -3.50 -7.50
CA CYS A 129 7.14 -2.18 -7.62
C CYS A 129 8.67 -2.25 -7.52
N HIS A 130 9.36 -1.86 -8.60
CA HIS A 130 10.83 -1.88 -8.69
C HIS A 130 11.43 -3.26 -8.36
N PHE A 131 10.74 -4.33 -8.78
CA PHE A 131 11.12 -5.70 -8.39
C PHE A 131 12.49 -6.15 -8.93
N HIS A 132 13.02 -5.47 -9.96
CA HIS A 132 14.40 -5.66 -10.40
C HIS A 132 15.40 -5.37 -9.26
N ILE A 133 15.25 -4.23 -8.57
CA ILE A 133 16.09 -3.86 -7.40
C ILE A 133 15.84 -4.84 -6.27
N PHE A 134 14.57 -5.19 -6.01
CA PHE A 134 14.21 -6.14 -4.96
C PHE A 134 14.91 -7.49 -5.18
N SER A 135 14.87 -8.01 -6.39
CA SER A 135 15.50 -9.28 -6.76
C SER A 135 17.03 -9.24 -6.69
N GLU A 136 17.66 -8.08 -6.95
CA GLU A 136 19.11 -7.92 -6.84
C GLU A 136 19.54 -7.84 -5.37
N VAL A 137 18.84 -7.03 -4.57
CA VAL A 137 19.12 -6.84 -3.14
C VAL A 137 18.92 -8.14 -2.35
N HIS A 138 17.96 -8.98 -2.75
CA HIS A 138 17.69 -10.29 -2.13
C HIS A 138 18.32 -11.46 -2.89
N GLU A 139 19.22 -11.18 -3.84
CA GLU A 139 20.07 -12.19 -4.50
C GLU A 139 19.29 -13.35 -5.15
N PHE A 140 18.24 -13.01 -5.89
CA PHE A 140 17.44 -13.99 -6.61
C PHE A 140 18.26 -14.67 -7.71
N VAL A 141 18.05 -15.97 -7.85
CA VAL A 141 18.61 -16.77 -8.95
C VAL A 141 18.10 -16.23 -10.29
N LYS A 142 19.00 -16.17 -11.27
CA LYS A 142 18.71 -15.70 -12.63
C LYS A 142 18.83 -16.84 -13.64
N PRO A 143 17.96 -16.92 -14.67
CA PRO A 143 16.91 -15.95 -15.00
C PRO A 143 15.67 -16.02 -14.08
N ASN A 144 15.44 -17.16 -13.43
CA ASN A 144 14.26 -17.43 -12.61
C ASN A 144 14.67 -18.00 -11.25
N ASP A 145 13.95 -17.62 -10.20
CA ASP A 145 14.13 -18.12 -8.84
C ASP A 145 12.85 -18.83 -8.40
N ASP A 146 12.91 -20.16 -8.25
CA ASP A 146 11.75 -20.96 -7.88
C ASP A 146 11.20 -20.60 -6.50
N ARG A 147 12.03 -20.12 -5.58
CA ARG A 147 11.58 -19.69 -4.24
C ARG A 147 10.67 -18.48 -4.35
N ALA A 148 11.09 -17.49 -5.16
CA ALA A 148 10.33 -16.28 -5.40
C ALA A 148 9.00 -16.58 -6.10
N LEU A 149 9.04 -17.41 -7.15
CA LEU A 149 7.84 -17.78 -7.91
C LEU A 149 6.86 -18.58 -7.04
N ASN A 150 7.34 -19.52 -6.23
CA ASN A 150 6.47 -20.30 -5.35
C ASN A 150 5.91 -19.47 -4.19
N LEU A 151 6.65 -18.47 -3.68
CA LEU A 151 6.11 -17.51 -2.73
C LEU A 151 4.98 -16.67 -3.36
N MET A 152 5.18 -16.18 -4.59
CA MET A 152 4.13 -15.47 -5.34
C MET A 152 2.89 -16.36 -5.55
N ASN A 153 3.09 -17.64 -5.89
CA ASN A 153 2.01 -18.61 -6.05
C ASN A 153 1.26 -18.84 -4.74
N LEU A 154 1.95 -19.00 -3.61
CA LEU A 154 1.33 -19.12 -2.30
C LEU A 154 0.47 -17.89 -1.98
N CYS A 155 0.96 -16.69 -2.27
CA CYS A 155 0.20 -15.46 -2.07
C CYS A 155 -1.07 -15.42 -2.94
N ALA A 156 -0.98 -15.88 -4.19
CA ALA A 156 -2.13 -15.96 -5.08
C ALA A 156 -3.17 -16.99 -4.61
N VAL A 157 -2.72 -18.13 -4.09
CA VAL A 157 -3.61 -19.13 -3.45
C VAL A 157 -4.35 -18.51 -2.27
N ALA A 158 -3.64 -17.81 -1.37
CA ALA A 158 -4.28 -17.15 -0.24
C ALA A 158 -5.33 -16.11 -0.69
N VAL A 159 -5.05 -15.35 -1.76
CA VAL A 159 -6.02 -14.40 -2.34
C VAL A 159 -7.26 -15.14 -2.86
N LEU A 160 -7.08 -16.25 -3.59
CA LEU A 160 -8.18 -17.06 -4.10
C LEU A 160 -9.04 -17.63 -2.95
N GLU A 161 -8.42 -18.14 -1.89
CA GLU A 161 -9.11 -18.65 -0.70
C GLU A 161 -9.92 -17.54 0.00
N LYS A 162 -9.32 -16.35 0.15
CA LYS A 162 -9.98 -15.21 0.79
C LYS A 162 -11.19 -14.69 0.01
N PHE A 163 -11.14 -14.71 -1.31
CA PHE A 163 -12.17 -14.18 -2.20
C PHE A 163 -12.82 -15.30 -3.04
N TRP A 164 -12.98 -16.48 -2.44
CA TRP A 164 -13.42 -17.72 -3.09
C TRP A 164 -14.71 -17.59 -3.91
N GLU A 165 -15.66 -16.78 -3.43
CA GLU A 165 -16.95 -16.59 -4.10
C GLU A 165 -16.84 -15.72 -5.37
N ASP A 166 -15.85 -14.83 -5.44
CA ASP A 166 -15.76 -13.77 -6.44
C ASP A 166 -14.67 -14.01 -7.50
N ILE A 167 -13.48 -14.48 -7.08
CA ILE A 167 -12.34 -14.74 -7.97
C ILE A 167 -12.40 -16.19 -8.46
N VAL A 168 -12.38 -16.40 -9.78
CA VAL A 168 -12.50 -17.73 -10.41
C VAL A 168 -11.19 -18.31 -10.90
N PHE A 169 -10.21 -17.45 -11.15
CA PHE A 169 -8.96 -17.87 -11.75
C PHE A 169 -7.87 -16.84 -11.42
N ALA A 170 -6.62 -17.31 -11.37
CA ALA A 170 -5.46 -16.45 -11.24
C ALA A 170 -4.35 -16.95 -12.18
N TYR A 171 -3.59 -16.01 -12.75
CA TYR A 171 -2.45 -16.30 -13.62
C TYR A 171 -1.25 -15.43 -13.24
N GLY A 172 -0.11 -16.07 -12.96
CA GLY A 172 1.12 -15.41 -12.52
C GLY A 172 2.23 -15.49 -13.56
N VAL A 173 2.99 -14.40 -13.70
CA VAL A 173 4.16 -14.29 -14.58
C VAL A 173 5.20 -13.43 -13.86
N SER A 174 6.42 -13.94 -13.66
CA SER A 174 7.49 -13.16 -13.00
C SER A 174 7.01 -12.59 -11.65
N ASP A 175 6.91 -11.28 -11.54
CA ASP A 175 6.50 -10.46 -10.40
C ASP A 175 5.07 -9.89 -10.55
N GLU A 176 4.33 -10.32 -11.58
CA GLU A 176 2.92 -9.97 -11.78
C GLU A 176 1.96 -11.16 -11.52
N TYR A 177 0.75 -10.83 -11.05
CA TYR A 177 -0.36 -11.78 -10.93
C TYR A 177 -1.66 -11.12 -11.41
N SER A 178 -2.48 -11.87 -12.14
CA SER A 178 -3.77 -11.43 -12.67
C SER A 178 -4.89 -12.26 -12.03
N PHE A 179 -5.82 -11.60 -11.34
CA PHE A 179 -6.97 -12.24 -10.70
C PHE A 179 -8.25 -11.95 -11.48
N ILE A 180 -8.95 -13.01 -11.90
CA ILE A 180 -10.13 -12.93 -12.75
C ILE A 180 -11.36 -13.03 -11.86
N ILE A 181 -12.14 -11.96 -11.82
CA ILE A 181 -13.35 -11.82 -11.00
C ILE A 181 -14.59 -11.98 -11.88
N LYS A 182 -15.58 -12.71 -11.37
CA LYS A 182 -16.85 -13.00 -12.07
C LYS A 182 -17.56 -11.73 -12.52
N LYS A 183 -18.19 -11.79 -13.70
CA LYS A 183 -19.01 -10.69 -14.23
C LYS A 183 -20.19 -10.28 -13.34
N THR A 184 -20.69 -11.23 -12.53
CA THR A 184 -21.79 -11.06 -11.56
C THR A 184 -21.32 -10.54 -10.20
N CYS A 185 -20.02 -10.39 -9.99
CA CYS A 185 -19.45 -9.95 -8.71
C CYS A 185 -19.98 -8.57 -8.30
N ASN A 186 -20.39 -8.44 -7.04
CA ASN A 186 -20.76 -7.18 -6.41
C ASN A 186 -19.87 -6.82 -5.20
N LEU A 187 -18.73 -7.50 -5.06
CA LEU A 187 -17.73 -7.22 -4.04
C LEU A 187 -17.41 -5.71 -3.99
N TYR A 188 -17.46 -5.11 -2.81
CA TYR A 188 -17.24 -3.67 -2.61
C TYR A 188 -18.06 -2.74 -3.52
N GLN A 189 -19.23 -3.18 -4.01
CA GLN A 189 -20.07 -2.45 -4.97
C GLN A 189 -19.34 -2.12 -6.29
N ARG A 190 -18.43 -3.02 -6.71
CA ARG A 190 -17.61 -2.87 -7.93
C ARG A 190 -16.71 -1.62 -7.94
N ARG A 191 -16.38 -1.09 -6.76
CA ARG A 191 -15.45 0.05 -6.63
C ARG A 191 -14.02 -0.41 -6.87
N ALA A 192 -13.41 0.09 -7.94
CA ALA A 192 -12.11 -0.35 -8.41
C ALA A 192 -11.02 -0.20 -7.33
N ASN A 193 -10.96 0.97 -6.69
CA ASN A 193 -10.00 1.28 -5.63
C ASN A 193 -10.11 0.33 -4.43
N LYS A 194 -11.32 -0.06 -4.03
CA LYS A 194 -11.55 -0.99 -2.91
C LYS A 194 -11.13 -2.41 -3.26
N MET A 195 -11.48 -2.90 -4.45
CA MET A 195 -11.06 -4.22 -4.92
C MET A 195 -9.53 -4.31 -5.02
N VAL A 196 -8.91 -3.35 -5.71
CA VAL A 196 -7.45 -3.31 -5.91
C VAL A 196 -6.74 -3.22 -4.58
N SER A 197 -7.12 -2.27 -3.71
CA SER A 197 -6.46 -2.12 -2.39
C SER A 197 -6.61 -3.35 -1.51
N ALA A 198 -7.77 -4.02 -1.51
CA ALA A 198 -7.98 -5.24 -0.74
C ALA A 198 -7.11 -6.40 -1.23
N ILE A 199 -7.04 -6.61 -2.55
CA ILE A 199 -6.23 -7.69 -3.14
C ILE A 199 -4.73 -7.40 -2.96
N VAL A 200 -4.26 -6.19 -3.32
CA VAL A 200 -2.85 -5.79 -3.24
C VAL A 200 -2.35 -5.83 -1.79
N SER A 201 -3.10 -5.28 -0.84
CA SER A 201 -2.68 -5.28 0.58
C SER A 201 -2.64 -6.68 1.16
N PHE A 202 -3.61 -7.54 0.82
CA PHE A 202 -3.63 -8.91 1.29
C PHE A 202 -2.52 -9.76 0.67
N PHE A 203 -2.27 -9.60 -0.63
CA PHE A 203 -1.16 -10.26 -1.31
C PHE A 203 0.19 -9.83 -0.73
N THR A 204 0.42 -8.52 -0.59
CA THR A 204 1.68 -7.96 -0.05
C THR A 204 1.93 -8.40 1.39
N SER A 205 0.90 -8.36 2.25
CA SER A 205 1.04 -8.80 3.64
C SER A 205 1.32 -10.31 3.72
N THR A 206 0.66 -11.12 2.89
CA THR A 206 0.94 -12.56 2.81
C THR A 206 2.37 -12.81 2.35
N TYR A 207 2.86 -12.07 1.35
CA TYR A 207 4.23 -12.19 0.85
C TYR A 207 5.26 -11.94 1.97
N VAL A 208 5.06 -10.89 2.76
CA VAL A 208 5.94 -10.56 3.90
C VAL A 208 5.85 -11.62 4.99
N MET A 209 4.64 -12.02 5.37
CA MET A 209 4.42 -13.00 6.45
C MET A 209 4.98 -14.38 6.12
N ARG A 210 4.93 -14.78 4.84
CA ARG A 210 5.34 -16.11 4.36
C ARG A 210 6.76 -16.14 3.81
N TRP A 211 7.47 -15.00 3.79
CA TRP A 211 8.82 -14.88 3.24
C TRP A 211 9.78 -15.94 3.77
N ASN A 212 9.84 -16.10 5.10
CA ASN A 212 10.77 -17.03 5.77
C ASN A 212 10.52 -18.51 5.42
N GLU A 213 9.34 -18.87 4.88
CA GLU A 213 9.05 -20.24 4.45
C GLU A 213 9.80 -20.59 3.15
N PHE A 214 10.10 -19.60 2.31
CA PHE A 214 10.80 -19.78 1.03
C PHE A 214 12.23 -19.26 1.05
N PHE A 215 12.53 -18.30 1.93
CA PHE A 215 13.84 -17.68 2.09
C PHE A 215 14.37 -17.80 3.54
N PRO A 216 14.53 -19.03 4.08
CA PRO A 216 14.89 -19.22 5.49
C PRO A 216 16.27 -18.69 5.88
N GLN A 217 17.16 -18.52 4.89
CA GLN A 217 18.53 -18.03 5.09
C GLN A 217 18.72 -16.58 4.61
N SER A 218 17.68 -15.93 4.11
CA SER A 218 17.76 -14.56 3.59
C SER A 218 16.72 -13.71 4.30
N GLU A 219 17.18 -12.77 5.11
CA GLU A 219 16.29 -11.80 5.74
C GLU A 219 15.63 -10.89 4.69
N LEU A 220 14.37 -10.54 4.90
CA LEU A 220 13.68 -9.52 4.12
C LEU A 220 14.24 -8.14 4.48
N LYS A 221 15.16 -7.61 3.67
CA LYS A 221 15.91 -6.38 3.96
C LYS A 221 15.03 -5.13 4.00
N TYR A 222 13.95 -5.11 3.20
CA TYR A 222 12.94 -4.06 3.22
C TYR A 222 11.59 -4.60 2.71
N PRO A 223 10.45 -4.01 3.14
CA PRO A 223 9.15 -4.49 2.72
C PRO A 223 8.95 -4.29 1.21
N PRO A 224 8.50 -5.32 0.47
CA PRO A 224 8.12 -5.17 -0.92
C PRO A 224 6.84 -4.34 -1.03
N SER A 225 6.61 -3.79 -2.21
CA SER A 225 5.34 -3.17 -2.56
C SER A 225 4.89 -3.68 -3.92
N PHE A 226 3.58 -3.75 -4.09
CA PHE A 226 2.94 -4.11 -5.34
C PHE A 226 2.00 -2.97 -5.74
N ASP A 227 1.96 -2.66 -7.03
CA ASP A 227 0.89 -1.84 -7.58
C ASP A 227 -0.28 -2.74 -7.98
N GLY A 228 -1.42 -2.13 -8.33
CA GLY A 228 -2.49 -2.88 -8.95
C GLY A 228 -3.43 -2.02 -9.76
N ARG A 229 -4.09 -2.65 -10.72
CA ARG A 229 -5.10 -2.02 -11.57
C ARG A 229 -6.25 -2.97 -11.84
N ALA A 230 -7.45 -2.41 -11.99
CA ALA A 230 -8.64 -3.16 -12.39
C ALA A 230 -9.04 -2.79 -13.82
N VAL A 231 -9.30 -3.79 -14.67
CA VAL A 231 -9.72 -3.61 -16.07
C VAL A 231 -10.97 -4.46 -16.33
N CYS A 232 -11.94 -3.87 -17.03
CA CYS A 232 -13.16 -4.56 -17.44
C CYS A 232 -13.00 -5.22 -18.81
N TYR A 233 -13.40 -6.49 -18.93
CA TYR A 233 -13.46 -7.23 -20.19
C TYR A 233 -14.92 -7.66 -20.45
N PRO A 234 -15.55 -7.20 -21.55
CA PRO A 234 -16.99 -7.34 -21.72
C PRO A 234 -17.43 -8.73 -22.19
N SER A 235 -16.50 -9.55 -22.71
CA SER A 235 -16.80 -10.91 -23.16
C SER A 235 -15.73 -11.90 -22.73
N THR A 236 -16.06 -13.19 -22.77
CA THR A 236 -15.14 -14.28 -22.43
C THR A 236 -14.03 -14.41 -23.48
N GLU A 237 -14.33 -14.10 -24.74
CA GLU A 237 -13.36 -14.10 -25.84
C GLU A 237 -12.26 -13.07 -25.58
N ILE A 238 -12.64 -11.83 -25.26
CA ILE A 238 -11.65 -10.76 -25.00
C ILE A 238 -10.86 -11.05 -23.71
N LEU A 239 -11.49 -11.66 -22.70
CA LEU A 239 -10.77 -12.14 -21.51
C LEU A 239 -9.71 -13.21 -21.87
N ARG A 240 -10.04 -14.14 -22.77
CA ARG A 240 -9.09 -15.15 -23.25
C ARG A 240 -7.98 -14.54 -24.09
N ASP A 241 -8.27 -13.51 -24.89
CA ASP A 241 -7.25 -12.76 -25.62
C ASP A 241 -6.27 -12.09 -24.67
N TYR A 242 -6.78 -11.47 -23.59
CA TYR A 242 -5.94 -10.91 -22.53
C TYR A 242 -5.02 -11.97 -21.91
N LEU A 243 -5.57 -13.13 -21.52
CA LEU A 243 -4.77 -14.21 -20.94
C LEU A 243 -3.72 -14.75 -21.91
N SER A 244 -4.09 -14.93 -23.18
CA SER A 244 -3.18 -15.37 -24.24
C SER A 244 -2.05 -14.36 -24.44
N TRP A 245 -2.36 -13.07 -24.44
CA TRP A 245 -1.38 -12.00 -24.51
C TRP A 245 -0.39 -12.04 -23.34
N ARG A 246 -0.87 -12.27 -22.10
CA ARG A 246 0.02 -12.43 -20.93
C ARG A 246 0.91 -13.66 -21.03
N GLN A 247 0.41 -14.77 -21.57
CA GLN A 247 1.21 -15.98 -21.77
C GLN A 247 2.29 -15.79 -22.84
N VAL A 248 1.96 -15.15 -23.97
CA VAL A 248 2.93 -14.85 -25.03
C VAL A 248 4.02 -13.91 -24.52
N ASP A 249 3.66 -12.85 -23.79
CA ASP A 249 4.60 -11.92 -23.18
C ASP A 249 5.55 -12.64 -22.20
N CYS A 250 5.02 -13.53 -21.35
CA CYS A 250 5.81 -14.40 -20.49
C CYS A 250 6.81 -15.25 -21.29
N HIS A 251 6.36 -15.88 -22.37
CA HIS A 251 7.20 -16.76 -23.18
C HIS A 251 8.37 -16.00 -23.80
N ILE A 252 8.09 -14.85 -24.44
CA ILE A 252 9.09 -14.00 -25.07
C ILE A 252 10.08 -13.48 -24.03
N ASN A 253 9.59 -12.92 -22.91
CA ASN A 253 10.44 -12.36 -21.87
C ASN A 253 11.32 -13.44 -21.21
N ASN A 254 10.77 -14.62 -20.93
CA ASN A 254 11.53 -15.71 -20.34
C ASN A 254 12.61 -16.25 -21.30
N GLN A 255 12.29 -16.37 -22.60
CA GLN A 255 13.27 -16.78 -23.61
C GLN A 255 14.41 -15.75 -23.71
N TYR A 256 14.08 -14.45 -23.82
CA TYR A 256 15.06 -13.37 -23.86
C TYR A 256 15.94 -13.37 -22.61
N ASN A 257 15.34 -13.41 -21.41
CA ASN A 257 16.06 -13.41 -20.13
C ASN A 257 16.96 -14.64 -19.98
N SER A 258 16.49 -15.81 -20.41
CA SER A 258 17.28 -17.04 -20.37
C SER A 258 18.53 -16.92 -21.24
N CYS A 259 18.40 -16.45 -22.47
CA CYS A 259 19.53 -16.18 -23.35
C CYS A 259 20.47 -15.12 -22.75
N PHE A 260 19.91 -14.01 -22.26
CA PHE A 260 20.67 -12.91 -21.67
C PHE A 260 21.53 -13.39 -20.49
N TRP A 261 20.95 -14.11 -19.54
CA TRP A 261 21.68 -14.56 -18.36
C TRP A 261 22.66 -15.70 -18.66
N LYS A 262 22.41 -16.53 -19.68
CA LYS A 262 23.42 -17.50 -20.17
C LYS A 262 24.62 -16.80 -20.79
N LEU A 263 24.43 -15.71 -21.53
CA LEU A 263 25.53 -14.89 -22.05
C LEU A 263 26.33 -14.21 -20.94
N VAL A 264 25.66 -13.71 -19.91
CA VAL A 264 26.34 -13.14 -18.74
C VAL A 264 27.15 -14.23 -18.01
N ALA A 265 26.56 -15.41 -17.80
CA ALA A 265 27.25 -16.55 -17.20
C ALA A 265 28.43 -17.06 -18.05
N SER A 266 28.42 -16.84 -19.37
CA SER A 266 29.55 -17.17 -20.26
C SER A 266 30.67 -16.13 -20.22
N GLY A 267 30.64 -15.17 -19.28
CA GLY A 267 31.69 -14.16 -19.08
C GLY A 267 31.46 -12.82 -19.79
N LYS A 268 30.34 -12.64 -20.52
CA LYS A 268 30.01 -11.32 -21.08
C LYS A 268 29.50 -10.38 -19.97
N SER A 269 29.82 -9.10 -20.10
CA SER A 269 29.16 -8.07 -19.29
C SER A 269 27.68 -7.95 -19.65
N LYS A 270 26.85 -7.43 -18.73
CA LYS A 270 25.41 -7.16 -18.97
C LYS A 270 25.21 -6.34 -20.26
N ARG A 271 26.08 -5.36 -20.52
CA ARG A 271 26.02 -4.50 -21.72
C ARG A 271 26.33 -5.27 -23.00
N GLU A 272 27.34 -6.16 -22.98
CA GLU A 272 27.69 -6.99 -24.14
C GLU A 272 26.63 -8.04 -24.44
N ALA A 273 26.07 -8.68 -23.40
CA ALA A 273 24.96 -9.60 -23.53
C ALA A 273 23.75 -8.92 -24.16
N GLN A 274 23.37 -7.73 -23.68
CA GLN A 274 22.26 -6.96 -24.23
C GLN A 274 22.49 -6.58 -25.70
N ASN A 275 23.70 -6.11 -26.05
CA ASN A 275 24.03 -5.78 -27.43
C ASN A 275 24.02 -7.02 -28.36
N SER A 276 24.38 -8.19 -27.85
CA SER A 276 24.36 -9.45 -28.62
C SER A 276 22.92 -9.90 -28.96
N LEU A 277 21.94 -9.46 -28.17
CA LEU A 277 20.52 -9.80 -28.36
C LEU A 277 19.72 -8.70 -29.05
N LYS A 278 20.36 -7.59 -29.46
CA LYS A 278 19.68 -6.53 -30.23
C LYS A 278 19.49 -6.99 -31.68
N GLY A 279 18.25 -7.13 -32.11
CA GLY A 279 17.88 -7.42 -33.51
C GLY A 279 17.64 -8.90 -33.83
N GLY A 280 17.59 -9.76 -32.82
CA GLY A 280 17.05 -11.12 -32.93
C GLY A 280 15.57 -11.19 -32.59
#